data_AF-H0EQU0-F1
#
_entry.id   AF-H0EQU0-F1
#
_cell.length_a   1.000
_cell.length_b   1.000
_cell.length_c   1.000
_cell.angle_alpha   90.00
_cell.angle_beta   90.00
_cell.angle_gamma   90.00
#
_symmetry.space_group_name_H-M   'P 1'
#
loop_
_entity.id
_entity.type
_entity.pdbx_description
1 polymer ?
#
loop_
_entity_poly.entity_id
_entity_poly.type
_entity_poly.pdbx_seq_one_letter_code
_entity_poly.pdbx_strand_id
1 'polypeptide(L)'
;MIDYIYENYGLEYDSADASFQRSCVSGPYIKYLFKPGDVLVQGIGADRNGYMLKTWPRLNSLGEEGLKATGKDNRQSEWSLEVSSWSFNGSFKRINSRLTLSVDDSDKIEHAIKELNIRPIKYASREDVKTLQKRGEMFWKCRERHFVSYQERGRGDLHSASSSEERFMIDLKTFRDLHPEEEKNKFDENVSFSESFDKNAMAQERPPDPSFLYLLPQKIIGYNMRRRKWVKLNADWLSKVIWDKKAFQKLVLEQKTKDLIEALIVSQISAEKSTDLISGKGNGLILLLHGGPGTGKNLTAESVAEIAEKPLYRVTCGDIGLEPEEVEQYLNSVLGLGKIWSYVVLLDETNVFLEERSMSDVKRNALVSVFFCVYWNTTMES
;
A
#
# COMPACT_ATOMS: atom_id res chain seq x y z
N MET A 1 9.91 -49.32 -12.16
CA MET A 1 9.29 -48.51 -11.08
C MET A 1 8.36 -47.44 -11.66
N ILE A 2 8.80 -46.69 -12.67
CA ILE A 2 7.92 -45.81 -13.46
C ILE A 2 6.80 -46.61 -14.16
N ASP A 3 7.13 -47.76 -14.75
CA ASP A 3 6.15 -48.61 -15.45
C ASP A 3 5.06 -49.19 -14.52
N TYR A 4 5.41 -49.53 -13.28
CA TYR A 4 4.47 -50.01 -12.26
C TYR A 4 3.48 -48.93 -11.79
N ILE A 5 3.89 -47.66 -11.82
CA ILE A 5 3.01 -46.53 -11.48
C ILE A 5 2.02 -46.28 -12.62
N TYR A 6 2.49 -46.35 -13.88
CA TYR A 6 1.62 -46.22 -15.04
C TYR A 6 0.63 -47.38 -15.17
N GLU A 7 1.05 -48.62 -14.90
CA GLU A 7 0.16 -49.79 -14.98
C GLU A 7 -0.93 -49.82 -13.89
N ASN A 8 -0.64 -49.34 -12.67
CA ASN A 8 -1.60 -49.41 -11.56
C ASN A 8 -2.41 -48.13 -11.35
N TYR A 9 -1.88 -46.96 -11.72
CA TYR A 9 -2.51 -45.66 -11.47
C TYR A 9 -2.74 -44.84 -12.74
N GLY A 10 -2.25 -45.28 -13.91
CA GLY A 10 -2.38 -44.54 -15.17
C GLY A 10 -3.83 -44.23 -15.53
N LEU A 11 -4.74 -45.19 -15.36
CA LEU A 11 -6.18 -44.99 -15.62
C LEU A 11 -6.82 -43.96 -14.68
N GLU A 12 -6.37 -43.88 -13.42
CA GLU A 12 -6.83 -42.88 -12.45
C GLU A 12 -6.31 -41.48 -12.82
N TYR A 13 -5.04 -41.38 -13.22
CA TYR A 13 -4.45 -40.13 -13.72
C TYR A 13 -5.12 -39.64 -15.00
N ASP A 14 -5.35 -40.52 -15.98
CA ASP A 14 -6.01 -40.17 -17.24
C ASP A 14 -7.44 -39.68 -17.00
N SER A 15 -8.16 -40.28 -16.05
CA SER A 15 -9.51 -39.88 -15.65
C SER A 15 -9.53 -38.51 -14.96
N ALA A 16 -8.55 -38.24 -14.10
CA ALA A 16 -8.36 -36.93 -13.47
C ALA A 16 -8.02 -35.85 -14.52
N ASP A 17 -7.06 -36.12 -15.41
CA ASP A 17 -6.63 -35.19 -16.45
C ASP A 17 -7.76 -34.89 -17.45
N ALA A 18 -8.56 -35.89 -17.83
CA ALA A 18 -9.76 -35.68 -18.66
C ALA A 18 -10.79 -34.76 -17.97
N SER A 19 -10.94 -34.87 -16.65
CA SER A 19 -11.80 -33.98 -15.86
C SER A 19 -11.25 -32.55 -15.81
N PHE A 20 -9.94 -32.41 -15.62
CA PHE A 20 -9.25 -31.12 -15.60
C PHE A 20 -9.29 -30.39 -16.95
N GLN A 21 -9.20 -31.11 -18.07
CA GLN A 21 -9.38 -30.54 -19.41
C GLN A 21 -10.78 -29.94 -19.60
N ARG A 22 -11.80 -30.50 -18.92
CA ARG A 22 -13.16 -29.95 -18.88
C ARG A 22 -13.34 -28.86 -17.82
N SER A 23 -12.27 -28.46 -17.13
CA SER A 23 -12.29 -27.51 -16.00
C SER A 23 -13.15 -27.94 -14.81
N CYS A 24 -13.31 -29.25 -14.61
CA CYS A 24 -14.05 -29.85 -13.51
C CYS A 24 -13.16 -30.76 -12.66
N VAL A 25 -13.55 -30.98 -11.41
CA VAL A 25 -12.90 -31.94 -10.50
C VAL A 25 -13.95 -32.61 -9.61
N SER A 26 -13.81 -33.91 -9.39
CA SER A 26 -14.58 -34.67 -8.41
C SER A 26 -13.72 -34.99 -7.18
N GLY A 27 -14.37 -35.32 -6.06
CA GLY A 27 -13.75 -35.55 -4.74
C GLY A 27 -12.43 -36.35 -4.78
N PRO A 28 -12.39 -37.56 -5.37
CA PRO A 28 -11.19 -38.40 -5.40
C PRO A 28 -10.00 -37.80 -6.13
N TYR A 29 -10.24 -36.92 -7.11
CA TYR A 29 -9.20 -36.36 -7.97
C TYR A 29 -8.63 -35.03 -7.46
N ILE A 30 -9.12 -34.50 -6.33
CA ILE A 30 -8.63 -33.25 -5.74
C ILE A 30 -7.13 -33.31 -5.43
N LYS A 31 -6.63 -34.45 -4.93
CA LYS A 31 -5.19 -34.66 -4.66
C LYS A 31 -4.30 -34.44 -5.89
N TYR A 32 -4.83 -34.63 -7.11
CA TYR A 32 -4.09 -34.46 -8.36
C TYR A 32 -4.21 -33.06 -8.96
N LEU A 33 -5.18 -32.26 -8.50
CA LEU A 33 -5.41 -30.91 -9.00
C LEU A 33 -4.26 -29.94 -8.67
N PHE A 34 -3.59 -30.18 -7.54
CA PHE A 34 -2.60 -29.28 -6.96
C PHE A 34 -1.20 -29.90 -7.01
N LYS A 35 -0.21 -29.16 -7.52
CA LYS A 35 1.19 -29.62 -7.58
C LYS A 35 2.11 -28.66 -6.82
N PRO A 36 3.09 -29.15 -6.03
CA PRO A 36 4.07 -28.28 -5.38
C PRO A 36 4.73 -27.32 -6.39
N GLY A 37 4.80 -26.04 -6.05
CA GLY A 37 5.23 -24.96 -6.96
C GLY A 37 4.09 -24.27 -7.73
N ASP A 38 2.86 -24.77 -7.66
CA ASP A 38 1.71 -24.07 -8.23
C ASP A 38 1.40 -22.79 -7.44
N VAL A 39 1.08 -21.71 -8.17
CA VAL A 39 0.43 -20.54 -7.59
C VAL A 39 -1.05 -20.83 -7.45
N LEU A 40 -1.55 -20.75 -6.22
CA LEU A 40 -2.94 -20.92 -5.85
C LEU A 40 -3.59 -19.57 -5.62
N VAL A 41 -4.86 -19.45 -6.00
CA VAL A 41 -5.71 -18.31 -5.68
C VAL A 41 -6.74 -18.77 -4.66
N GLN A 42 -6.74 -18.13 -3.49
CA GLN A 42 -7.78 -18.25 -2.48
C GLN A 42 -8.78 -17.10 -2.62
N GLY A 43 -10.07 -17.36 -2.54
CA GLY A 43 -11.13 -16.36 -2.62
C GLY A 43 -11.58 -16.05 -4.06
N ILE A 44 -12.62 -15.24 -4.15
CA ILE A 44 -13.20 -14.74 -5.42
C ILE A 44 -13.46 -13.24 -5.25
N GLY A 45 -13.21 -12.44 -6.29
CA GLY A 45 -13.53 -11.02 -6.26
C GLY A 45 -12.65 -10.24 -5.27
N ALA A 46 -13.26 -9.58 -4.28
CA ALA A 46 -12.58 -8.62 -3.42
C ALA A 46 -11.61 -9.24 -2.40
N ASP A 47 -11.75 -10.51 -2.03
CA ASP A 47 -10.94 -11.15 -0.97
C ASP A 47 -9.83 -12.07 -1.52
N ARG A 48 -9.52 -11.94 -2.82
CA ARG A 48 -8.58 -12.82 -3.50
C ARG A 48 -7.13 -12.64 -3.07
N ASN A 49 -6.47 -13.75 -2.74
CA ASN A 49 -5.07 -13.78 -2.36
C ASN A 49 -4.32 -14.92 -3.06
N GLY A 50 -3.07 -14.65 -3.45
CA GLY A 50 -2.21 -15.65 -4.08
C GLY A 50 -1.26 -16.28 -3.08
N TYR A 51 -1.06 -17.59 -3.24
CA TYR A 51 -0.18 -18.39 -2.40
C TYR A 51 0.62 -19.38 -3.24
N MET A 52 1.83 -19.71 -2.82
CA MET A 52 2.69 -20.69 -3.47
C MET A 52 2.59 -22.02 -2.73
N LEU A 53 2.13 -23.08 -3.38
CA LEU A 53 2.01 -24.40 -2.78
C LEU A 53 3.40 -25.02 -2.51
N LYS A 54 3.62 -25.53 -1.30
CA LYS A 54 4.91 -26.11 -0.89
C LYS A 54 4.93 -27.62 -0.96
N THR A 55 3.82 -28.26 -0.60
CA THR A 55 3.70 -29.72 -0.50
C THR A 55 2.41 -30.21 -1.15
N TRP A 56 2.33 -31.52 -1.41
CA TRP A 56 1.11 -32.13 -1.92
C TRP A 56 -0.03 -32.00 -0.88
N PRO A 57 -1.31 -31.83 -1.30
CA PRO A 57 -2.43 -31.75 -0.39
C PRO A 57 -2.51 -32.96 0.53
N ARG A 58 -2.82 -32.74 1.81
CA ARG A 58 -3.03 -33.80 2.80
C ARG A 58 -4.50 -33.85 3.17
N LEU A 59 -5.09 -35.03 3.09
CA LEU A 59 -6.45 -35.24 3.59
C LEU A 59 -6.41 -35.18 5.13
N ASN A 60 -7.20 -34.28 5.72
CA ASN A 60 -7.42 -34.28 7.16
C ASN A 60 -8.29 -35.51 7.47
N SER A 61 -7.82 -36.40 8.33
CA SER A 61 -8.64 -37.52 8.79
C SER A 61 -9.92 -36.96 9.43
N LEU A 62 -11.07 -37.24 8.83
CA LEU A 62 -12.38 -37.01 9.46
C LEU A 62 -12.33 -37.70 10.83
N GLY A 63 -12.45 -36.92 11.91
CA GLY A 63 -12.60 -37.49 13.23
C GLY A 63 -13.80 -38.43 13.24
N GLU A 64 -13.62 -39.65 13.74
CA GLU A 64 -14.66 -40.69 13.84
C GLU A 64 -15.91 -40.22 14.62
N GLU A 65 -15.87 -39.06 15.28
CA GLU A 65 -16.96 -38.50 16.07
C GLU A 65 -18.03 -37.73 15.26
N GLY A 66 -17.79 -37.40 13.98
CA GLY A 66 -18.80 -36.74 13.13
C GLY A 66 -19.85 -37.69 12.51
N LEU A 67 -19.59 -39.00 12.54
CA LEU A 67 -20.31 -40.03 11.78
C LEU A 67 -21.72 -40.37 12.31
N LYS A 68 -22.21 -39.72 13.37
CA LYS A 68 -23.51 -40.07 13.99
C LYS A 68 -24.56 -38.97 14.03
N ALA A 69 -24.31 -37.79 13.49
CA ALA A 69 -25.24 -36.67 13.59
C ALA A 69 -25.53 -36.01 12.24
N THR A 70 -26.08 -36.77 11.29
CA THR A 70 -27.13 -36.32 10.35
C THR A 70 -27.33 -37.42 9.30
N GLY A 71 -28.57 -37.90 9.14
CA GLY A 71 -28.94 -38.86 8.09
C GLY A 71 -28.96 -38.26 6.68
N LYS A 72 -27.93 -37.47 6.32
CA LYS A 72 -27.71 -36.98 4.96
C LYS A 72 -26.30 -37.36 4.54
N ASP A 73 -26.22 -37.96 3.35
CA ASP A 73 -25.05 -38.50 2.67
C ASP A 73 -24.05 -37.40 2.22
N ASN A 74 -23.74 -36.44 3.10
CA ASN A 74 -22.93 -35.27 2.79
C ASN A 74 -21.53 -35.47 3.38
N ARG A 75 -20.77 -36.42 2.82
CA ARG A 75 -19.35 -36.61 3.17
C ARG A 75 -18.55 -35.46 2.58
N GLN A 76 -18.06 -34.56 3.43
CA GLN A 76 -17.12 -33.53 3.01
C GLN A 76 -15.70 -33.95 3.38
N SER A 77 -14.80 -33.90 2.40
CA SER A 77 -13.37 -34.11 2.60
C SER A 77 -12.69 -32.76 2.80
N GLU A 78 -11.96 -32.62 3.90
CA GLU A 78 -11.11 -31.45 4.15
C GLU A 78 -9.66 -31.74 3.78
N TRP A 79 -9.13 -30.90 2.90
CA TRP A 79 -7.75 -30.98 2.43
C TRP A 79 -6.93 -29.83 3.02
N SER A 80 -5.82 -30.15 3.67
CA SER A 80 -4.82 -29.20 4.13
C SER A 80 -3.76 -28.98 3.04
N LEU A 81 -3.53 -27.72 2.67
CA LEU A 81 -2.50 -27.29 1.74
C LEU A 81 -1.48 -26.43 2.48
N GLU A 82 -0.22 -26.86 2.53
CA GLU A 82 0.87 -26.04 3.08
C GLU A 82 1.35 -25.09 1.99
N VAL A 83 1.22 -23.79 2.26
CA VAL A 83 1.51 -22.75 1.29
C VAL A 83 2.49 -21.72 1.87
N SER A 84 3.00 -20.88 0.99
CA SER A 84 3.79 -19.72 1.37
C SER A 84 3.31 -18.46 0.66
N SER A 85 3.42 -17.33 1.33
CA SER A 85 3.16 -15.99 0.80
C SER A 85 4.23 -15.00 1.30
N TRP A 86 4.16 -13.76 0.83
CA TRP A 86 5.06 -12.71 1.28
C TRP A 86 4.37 -11.76 2.24
N SER A 87 5.05 -11.42 3.33
CA SER A 87 4.76 -10.21 4.11
C SER A 87 5.76 -9.12 3.77
N PHE A 88 5.35 -7.89 4.04
CA PHE A 88 6.18 -6.72 3.83
C PHE A 88 5.97 -5.73 4.97
N ASN A 89 7.06 -5.42 5.68
CA ASN A 89 7.09 -4.38 6.69
C ASN A 89 8.18 -3.34 6.41
N GLY A 90 8.68 -3.27 5.18
CA GLY A 90 9.90 -2.53 4.79
C GLY A 90 11.00 -3.47 4.26
N SER A 91 10.88 -4.77 4.52
CA SER A 91 11.56 -5.81 3.76
C SER A 91 10.61 -6.98 3.52
N PHE A 92 10.80 -7.69 2.40
CA PHE A 92 9.99 -8.87 2.10
C PHE A 92 10.46 -10.05 2.93
N LYS A 93 9.50 -10.72 3.60
CA LYS A 93 9.75 -11.94 4.36
C LYS A 93 8.74 -13.00 3.94
N ARG A 94 9.23 -14.21 3.68
CA ARG A 94 8.39 -15.34 3.33
C ARG A 94 7.72 -15.89 4.59
N ILE A 95 6.41 -16.09 4.51
CA ILE A 95 5.59 -16.67 5.56
C ILE A 95 5.04 -17.98 5.05
N ASN A 96 5.16 -19.04 5.85
CA ASN A 96 4.49 -20.31 5.61
C ASN A 96 3.15 -20.33 6.36
N SER A 97 2.11 -20.84 5.73
CA SER A 97 0.78 -20.99 6.32
C SER A 97 0.09 -22.25 5.79
N ARG A 98 -1.08 -22.56 6.33
CA ARG A 98 -1.90 -23.69 5.89
C ARG A 98 -3.26 -23.17 5.44
N LEU A 99 -3.68 -23.58 4.24
CA LEU A 99 -5.04 -23.35 3.74
C LEU A 99 -5.84 -24.65 3.85
N THR A 100 -7.13 -24.54 4.15
CA THR A 100 -8.05 -25.67 4.19
C THR A 100 -9.05 -25.55 3.04
N LEU A 101 -9.18 -26.61 2.26
CA LEU A 101 -10.16 -26.74 1.18
C LEU A 101 -11.17 -27.83 1.55
N SER A 102 -12.44 -27.46 1.67
CA SER A 102 -13.54 -28.41 1.90
C SER A 102 -14.26 -28.67 0.58
N VAL A 103 -14.40 -29.94 0.19
CA VAL A 103 -15.12 -30.34 -1.02
C VAL A 103 -15.98 -31.57 -0.73
N ASP A 104 -17.05 -31.75 -1.50
CA ASP A 104 -17.88 -32.95 -1.46
C ASP A 104 -17.06 -34.16 -1.95
N ASP A 105 -17.08 -35.23 -1.17
CA ASP A 105 -16.35 -36.48 -1.43
C ASP A 105 -17.09 -37.39 -2.42
N SER A 106 -18.27 -36.99 -2.91
CA SER A 106 -19.07 -37.77 -3.84
C SER A 106 -18.44 -37.82 -5.24
N ASP A 107 -18.08 -39.03 -5.69
CA ASP A 107 -17.60 -39.33 -7.06
C ASP A 107 -18.59 -38.89 -8.16
N LYS A 108 -19.86 -38.71 -7.80
CA LYS A 108 -20.94 -38.34 -8.74
C LYS A 108 -21.06 -36.83 -8.95
N ILE A 109 -20.41 -36.02 -8.11
CA ILE A 109 -20.53 -34.57 -8.15
C ILE A 109 -19.24 -34.00 -8.74
N GLU A 110 -19.35 -33.43 -9.94
CA GLU A 110 -18.27 -32.65 -10.54
C GLU A 110 -18.41 -31.19 -10.09
N HIS A 111 -17.33 -30.65 -9.52
CA HIS A 111 -17.22 -29.23 -9.19
C HIS A 111 -16.45 -28.49 -10.27
N ALA A 112 -16.96 -27.34 -10.72
CA ALA A 112 -16.21 -26.47 -11.59
C ALA A 112 -14.99 -25.90 -10.82
N ILE A 113 -13.77 -26.11 -11.32
CA ILE A 113 -12.54 -25.73 -10.61
C ILE A 113 -12.49 -24.21 -10.36
N LYS A 114 -13.08 -23.41 -11.26
CA LYS A 114 -13.19 -21.95 -11.14
C LYS A 114 -14.01 -21.49 -9.91
N GLU A 115 -14.92 -22.33 -9.41
CA GLU A 115 -15.83 -22.03 -8.30
C GLU A 115 -15.25 -22.46 -6.95
N LEU A 116 -14.17 -23.24 -6.95
CA LEU A 116 -13.48 -23.59 -5.72
C LEU A 116 -12.86 -22.35 -5.07
N ASN A 117 -13.03 -22.26 -3.74
CA ASN A 117 -12.44 -21.18 -2.95
C ASN A 117 -10.91 -21.17 -3.07
N ILE A 118 -10.27 -22.34 -3.20
CA ILE A 118 -8.83 -22.47 -3.47
C ILE A 118 -8.66 -23.22 -4.78
N ARG A 119 -7.97 -22.60 -5.73
CA ARG A 119 -7.77 -23.15 -7.07
C ARG A 119 -6.41 -22.76 -7.64
N PRO A 120 -5.78 -23.60 -8.48
CA PRO A 120 -4.59 -23.20 -9.23
C PRO A 120 -4.87 -21.98 -10.12
N ILE A 121 -3.91 -21.06 -10.22
CA ILE A 121 -4.06 -19.78 -10.95
C ILE A 121 -4.47 -19.97 -12.42
N LYS A 122 -4.09 -21.10 -13.05
CA LYS A 122 -4.48 -21.46 -14.41
C LYS A 122 -5.99 -21.60 -14.62
N TYR A 123 -6.74 -21.87 -13.55
CA TYR A 123 -8.21 -21.95 -13.55
C TYR A 123 -8.88 -20.71 -12.93
N ALA A 124 -8.09 -19.74 -12.46
CA ALA A 124 -8.63 -18.48 -11.95
C ALA A 124 -9.20 -17.64 -13.10
N SER A 125 -10.16 -16.77 -12.77
CA SER A 125 -10.72 -15.86 -13.78
C SER A 125 -9.65 -14.89 -14.29
N ARG A 126 -9.76 -14.47 -15.55
CA ARG A 126 -8.85 -13.46 -16.12
C ARG A 126 -8.82 -12.17 -15.29
N GLU A 127 -9.94 -11.82 -14.66
CA GLU A 127 -10.06 -10.65 -13.79
C GLU A 127 -9.28 -10.83 -12.48
N ASP A 128 -9.36 -12.01 -11.85
CA ASP A 128 -8.59 -12.30 -10.63
C ASP A 128 -7.09 -12.24 -10.92
N VAL A 129 -6.64 -12.92 -11.97
CA VAL A 129 -5.22 -12.93 -12.38
C VAL A 129 -4.73 -11.51 -12.66
N LYS A 130 -5.49 -10.74 -13.45
CA LYS A 130 -5.15 -9.35 -13.76
C LYS A 130 -5.11 -8.46 -12.53
N THR A 131 -5.99 -8.70 -11.56
CA THR A 131 -5.98 -7.92 -10.31
C THR A 131 -4.79 -8.26 -9.44
N LEU A 132 -4.51 -9.55 -9.23
CA LEU A 132 -3.33 -10.00 -8.48
C LEU A 132 -2.04 -9.45 -9.11
N GLN A 133 -1.94 -9.48 -10.44
CA GLN A 133 -0.81 -8.91 -11.15
C GLN A 133 -0.68 -7.40 -10.91
N LYS A 134 -1.76 -6.63 -11.13
CA LYS A 134 -1.75 -5.17 -10.92
C LYS A 134 -1.44 -4.79 -9.48
N ARG A 135 -2.02 -5.51 -8.52
CA ARG A 135 -1.71 -5.35 -7.10
C ARG A 135 -0.22 -5.57 -6.88
N GLY A 136 0.31 -6.68 -7.37
CA GLY A 136 1.72 -7.02 -7.20
C GLY A 136 2.65 -5.96 -7.77
N GLU A 137 2.38 -5.48 -8.99
CA GLU A 137 3.15 -4.42 -9.66
C GLU A 137 3.12 -3.10 -8.87
N MET A 138 1.94 -2.72 -8.37
CA MET A 138 1.82 -1.51 -7.54
C MET A 138 2.52 -1.67 -6.20
N PHE A 139 2.35 -2.82 -5.54
CA PHE A 139 2.98 -3.12 -4.26
C PHE A 139 4.50 -3.12 -4.39
N TRP A 140 5.04 -3.66 -5.49
CA TRP A 140 6.48 -3.63 -5.77
C TRP A 140 7.03 -2.21 -5.92
N LYS A 141 6.27 -1.28 -6.51
CA LYS A 141 6.63 0.15 -6.54
C LYS A 141 6.61 0.77 -5.14
N CYS A 142 5.62 0.39 -4.34
CA CYS A 142 5.48 0.79 -2.94
C CYS A 142 6.48 0.11 -1.97
N ARG A 143 7.41 -0.74 -2.47
CA ARG A 143 8.51 -1.26 -1.66
C ARG A 143 9.45 -0.14 -1.22
N GLU A 144 9.59 0.85 -2.09
CA GLU A 144 10.24 2.12 -1.83
C GLU A 144 9.16 3.16 -1.51
N ARG A 145 9.61 4.31 -1.04
CA ARG A 145 8.72 5.45 -0.81
C ARG A 145 7.94 5.76 -2.08
N HIS A 146 6.61 5.70 -2.00
CA HIS A 146 5.76 5.92 -3.16
C HIS A 146 4.51 6.69 -2.81
N PHE A 147 4.26 7.78 -3.54
CA PHE A 147 3.06 8.58 -3.40
C PHE A 147 1.97 8.06 -4.35
N VAL A 148 0.81 7.71 -3.78
CA VAL A 148 -0.24 6.98 -4.48
C VAL A 148 -1.61 7.61 -4.26
N SER A 149 -2.48 7.39 -5.23
CA SER A 149 -3.91 7.68 -5.11
C SER A 149 -4.66 6.44 -4.68
N TYR A 150 -5.70 6.64 -3.88
CA TYR A 150 -6.54 5.58 -3.34
C TYR A 150 -8.01 5.86 -3.62
N GLN A 151 -8.69 4.88 -4.21
CA GLN A 151 -10.11 4.96 -4.51
C GLN A 151 -10.82 3.68 -4.06
N GLU A 152 -11.51 3.78 -2.93
CA GLU A 152 -12.32 2.67 -2.40
C GLU A 152 -13.52 2.40 -3.33
N ARG A 153 -13.60 1.18 -3.85
CA ARG A 153 -14.75 0.72 -4.64
C ARG A 153 -15.73 0.01 -3.70
N GLY A 154 -16.92 0.59 -3.49
CA GLY A 154 -18.03 -0.12 -2.83
C GLY A 154 -18.58 0.46 -1.53
N ARG A 155 -18.06 1.58 -1.00
CA ARG A 155 -18.82 2.38 -0.02
C ARG A 155 -19.87 3.20 -0.75
N GLY A 156 -21.06 2.63 -0.90
CA GLY A 156 -22.28 3.33 -1.31
C GLY A 156 -22.80 4.26 -0.21
N ASP A 157 -21.98 5.18 0.29
CA ASP A 157 -22.48 6.27 1.13
C ASP A 157 -23.00 7.39 0.22
N LEU A 158 -24.32 7.55 0.23
CA LEU A 158 -25.18 8.41 -0.59
C LEU A 158 -24.95 9.93 -0.37
N HIS A 159 -23.80 10.37 0.16
CA HIS A 159 -23.50 11.78 0.42
C HIS A 159 -22.13 12.28 -0.07
N SER A 160 -21.48 11.56 -0.99
CA SER A 160 -20.27 12.06 -1.65
C SER A 160 -20.35 11.85 -3.17
N ALA A 161 -21.14 12.69 -3.83
CA ALA A 161 -21.00 12.93 -5.28
C ALA A 161 -19.67 13.65 -5.62
N SER A 162 -18.78 13.83 -4.64
CA SER A 162 -17.38 14.21 -4.78
C SER A 162 -16.50 13.16 -4.09
N SER A 163 -16.39 11.96 -4.68
CA SER A 163 -15.36 10.98 -4.30
C SER A 163 -13.99 11.64 -4.53
N SER A 164 -13.51 12.40 -3.54
CA SER A 164 -12.22 13.06 -3.63
C SER A 164 -11.19 11.95 -3.54
N GLU A 165 -10.50 11.70 -4.64
CA GLU A 165 -9.33 10.84 -4.70
C GLU A 165 -8.41 11.19 -3.51
N GLU A 166 -8.31 10.26 -2.56
CA GLU A 166 -7.46 10.46 -1.39
C GLU A 166 -6.03 10.04 -1.77
N ARG A 167 -5.05 10.84 -1.35
CA ARG A 167 -3.65 10.59 -1.65
C ARG A 167 -2.88 10.19 -0.40
N PHE A 168 -2.04 9.17 -0.55
CA PHE A 168 -1.30 8.54 0.53
C PHE A 168 0.18 8.46 0.21
N MET A 169 1.02 8.68 1.21
CA MET A 169 2.43 8.33 1.15
C MET A 169 2.62 6.92 1.68
N ILE A 170 3.14 6.01 0.86
CA ILE A 170 3.57 4.68 1.30
C ILE A 170 5.05 4.75 1.64
N ASP A 171 5.37 4.71 2.93
CA ASP A 171 6.75 4.67 3.42
C ASP A 171 6.82 3.82 4.69
N LEU A 172 6.96 2.51 4.49
CA LEU A 172 7.00 1.55 5.59
C LEU A 172 8.28 1.65 6.44
N LYS A 173 9.37 2.20 5.87
CA LYS A 173 10.60 2.46 6.63
C LYS A 173 10.33 3.55 7.66
N THR A 174 9.82 4.71 7.22
CA THR A 174 9.45 5.80 8.13
C THR A 174 8.35 5.39 9.10
N PHE A 175 7.36 4.58 8.66
CA PHE A 175 6.34 4.05 9.57
C PHE A 175 6.98 3.27 10.73
N ARG A 176 7.90 2.35 10.43
CA ARG A 176 8.61 1.54 11.43
C ARG A 176 9.42 2.40 12.39
N ASP A 177 10.18 3.36 11.85
CA ASP A 177 11.03 4.25 12.66
C ASP A 177 10.18 5.08 13.65
N LEU A 178 8.95 5.43 13.27
CA LEU A 178 7.99 6.17 14.11
C LEU A 178 7.15 5.28 15.05
N HIS A 179 7.02 3.97 14.80
CA HIS A 179 6.18 3.04 15.58
C HIS A 179 6.95 1.79 16.04
N PRO A 180 8.06 1.93 16.78
CA PRO A 180 8.89 0.80 17.18
C PRO A 180 8.17 -0.23 18.07
N GLU A 181 7.24 0.21 18.93
CA GLU A 181 6.50 -0.68 19.85
C GLU A 181 5.39 -1.49 19.15
N GLU A 182 4.72 -0.93 18.14
CA GLU A 182 3.73 -1.68 17.35
C GLU A 182 4.36 -2.75 16.46
N GLU A 183 5.60 -2.54 16.03
CA GLU A 183 6.39 -3.57 15.38
C GLU A 183 6.75 -4.66 16.38
N LYS A 184 7.29 -4.35 17.57
CA LYS A 184 7.61 -5.39 18.58
C LYS A 184 6.41 -6.32 18.89
N ASN A 185 5.21 -5.75 19.07
CA ASN A 185 4.00 -6.51 19.41
C ASN A 185 3.38 -7.36 18.28
N LYS A 186 3.79 -7.18 17.01
CA LYS A 186 3.36 -8.04 15.89
C LYS A 186 4.33 -9.18 15.61
N PHE A 187 5.49 -9.19 16.26
CA PHE A 187 6.58 -10.13 16.02
C PHE A 187 6.67 -11.26 17.05
N ASP A 188 5.62 -11.49 17.86
CA ASP A 188 5.55 -12.61 18.82
C ASP A 188 5.20 -13.98 18.16
N GLU A 189 6.21 -14.85 18.26
CA GLU A 189 6.26 -16.31 18.53
C GLU A 189 5.75 -17.40 17.54
N ASN A 190 4.92 -17.15 16.52
CA ASN A 190 4.37 -18.29 15.72
C ASN A 190 4.58 -18.26 14.19
N VAL A 191 5.36 -17.32 13.65
CA VAL A 191 5.63 -17.27 12.20
C VAL A 191 7.05 -17.71 11.89
N SER A 192 7.19 -18.92 11.32
CA SER A 192 8.47 -19.37 10.77
C SER A 192 8.82 -18.56 9.52
N PHE A 193 9.80 -17.66 9.63
CA PHE A 193 10.36 -16.95 8.49
C PHE A 193 11.46 -17.81 7.89
N SER A 194 11.26 -18.29 6.66
CA SER A 194 12.26 -19.13 5.99
C SER A 194 13.26 -18.32 5.15
N GLU A 195 12.82 -17.23 4.54
CA GLU A 195 13.57 -16.46 3.55
C GLU A 195 13.20 -14.97 3.62
N SER A 196 14.18 -14.09 3.43
CA SER A 196 13.97 -12.64 3.29
C SER A 196 14.78 -12.08 2.13
N PHE A 197 14.31 -10.99 1.54
CA PHE A 197 15.10 -10.31 0.51
C PHE A 197 16.26 -9.53 1.14
N ASP A 198 17.43 -9.66 0.53
CA ASP A 198 18.59 -8.85 0.87
C ASP A 198 18.49 -7.44 0.26
N LYS A 199 19.46 -6.59 0.59
CA LYS A 199 19.48 -5.20 0.09
C LYS A 199 19.59 -5.14 -1.44
N ASN A 200 20.28 -6.10 -2.06
CA ASN A 200 20.50 -6.13 -3.50
C ASN A 200 19.23 -6.47 -4.25
N ALA A 201 18.48 -7.49 -3.79
CA ALA A 201 17.18 -7.85 -4.34
C ALA A 201 16.16 -6.72 -4.20
N MET A 202 16.17 -6.00 -3.07
CA MET A 202 15.31 -4.83 -2.87
C MET A 202 15.65 -3.64 -3.78
N ALA A 203 16.92 -3.51 -4.20
CA ALA A 203 17.39 -2.42 -5.07
C ALA A 203 17.09 -2.64 -6.56
N GLN A 204 16.67 -3.85 -6.96
CA GLN A 204 16.35 -4.12 -8.36
C GLN A 204 15.07 -3.38 -8.77
N GLU A 205 15.04 -2.85 -9.99
CA GLU A 205 13.83 -2.22 -10.54
C GLU A 205 12.72 -3.22 -10.82
N ARG A 206 13.09 -4.42 -11.29
CA ARG A 206 12.17 -5.48 -11.67
C ARG A 206 11.96 -6.46 -10.50
N PRO A 207 10.75 -7.00 -10.34
CA PRO A 207 10.52 -8.08 -9.39
C PRO A 207 11.35 -9.31 -9.79
N PRO A 208 11.72 -10.18 -8.83
CA PRO A 208 12.60 -11.33 -9.10
C PRO A 208 12.02 -12.31 -10.12
N ASP A 209 10.72 -12.57 -10.03
CA ASP A 209 10.00 -13.45 -10.94
C ASP A 209 8.53 -13.01 -11.12
N PRO A 210 7.84 -13.41 -12.20
CA PRO A 210 6.45 -13.04 -12.42
C PRO A 210 5.48 -13.63 -11.39
N SER A 211 5.78 -14.81 -10.84
CA SER A 211 4.91 -15.48 -9.87
C SER A 211 4.89 -14.76 -8.52
N PHE A 212 6.02 -14.16 -8.12
CA PHE A 212 6.16 -13.33 -6.93
C PHE A 212 5.05 -12.27 -6.81
N LEU A 213 4.69 -11.62 -7.93
CA LEU A 213 3.67 -10.56 -7.93
C LEU A 213 2.30 -11.05 -7.47
N TYR A 214 1.95 -12.31 -7.73
CA TYR A 214 0.68 -12.90 -7.29
C TYR A 214 0.64 -13.17 -5.78
N LEU A 215 1.81 -13.31 -5.14
CA LEU A 215 1.98 -13.75 -3.76
C LEU A 215 2.03 -12.58 -2.75
N LEU A 216 1.89 -11.35 -3.24
CA LEU A 216 1.97 -10.15 -2.42
C LEU A 216 0.70 -9.89 -1.61
N PRO A 217 0.83 -9.33 -0.40
CA PRO A 217 -0.27 -9.20 0.53
C PRO A 217 -1.29 -8.17 0.03
N GLN A 218 -2.54 -8.35 0.42
CA GLN A 218 -3.62 -7.47 0.01
C GLN A 218 -3.57 -6.09 0.70
N LYS A 219 -3.04 -6.02 1.92
CA LYS A 219 -3.04 -4.80 2.72
C LYS A 219 -1.66 -4.19 2.80
N ILE A 220 -1.60 -2.87 2.75
CA ILE A 220 -0.38 -2.08 2.96
C ILE A 220 -0.68 -0.87 3.82
N ILE A 221 0.29 -0.41 4.60
CA ILE A 221 0.12 0.78 5.45
C ILE A 221 0.51 2.03 4.64
N GLY A 222 -0.34 3.05 4.68
CA GLY A 222 -0.08 4.35 4.05
C GLY A 222 -0.44 5.50 4.96
N TYR A 223 0.28 6.61 4.82
CA TYR A 223 0.03 7.85 5.53
C TYR A 223 -0.90 8.75 4.72
N ASN A 224 -2.09 9.05 5.24
CA ASN A 224 -3.02 9.96 4.60
C ASN A 224 -2.50 11.40 4.73
N MET A 225 -2.11 12.04 3.61
CA MET A 225 -1.50 13.37 3.65
C MET A 225 -2.47 14.47 4.13
N ARG A 226 -3.78 14.26 3.95
CA ARG A 226 -4.82 15.21 4.38
C ARG A 226 -5.20 15.00 5.84
N ARG A 227 -5.43 13.75 6.26
CA ARG A 227 -5.87 13.40 7.62
C ARG A 227 -4.72 13.22 8.61
N ARG A 228 -3.48 13.14 8.11
CA ARG A 228 -2.23 13.00 8.87
C ARG A 228 -2.18 11.77 9.77
N LYS A 229 -2.70 10.66 9.26
CA LYS A 229 -2.80 9.38 9.98
C LYS A 229 -2.34 8.23 9.11
N TRP A 230 -1.67 7.28 9.75
CA TRP A 230 -1.36 5.98 9.15
C TRP A 230 -2.62 5.12 9.13
N VAL A 231 -2.92 4.52 7.99
CA VAL A 231 -4.11 3.70 7.75
C VAL A 231 -3.72 2.45 6.97
N LYS A 232 -4.39 1.33 7.25
CA LYS A 232 -4.28 0.11 6.43
C LYS A 232 -5.15 0.26 5.18
N LEU A 233 -4.51 0.22 4.01
CA LEU A 233 -5.13 0.38 2.70
C LEU A 233 -5.25 -0.98 2.00
N ASN A 234 -6.23 -1.11 1.11
CA ASN A 234 -6.27 -2.20 0.15
C ASN A 234 -5.37 -1.90 -1.05
N ALA A 235 -4.34 -2.72 -1.28
CA ALA A 235 -3.41 -2.55 -2.39
C ALA A 235 -4.09 -2.68 -3.77
N ASP A 236 -5.23 -3.38 -3.86
CA ASP A 236 -6.03 -3.48 -5.08
C ASP A 236 -6.63 -2.12 -5.53
N TRP A 237 -6.73 -1.16 -4.61
CA TRP A 237 -7.35 0.15 -4.84
C TRP A 237 -6.34 1.29 -4.98
N LEU A 238 -5.04 0.95 -4.99
CA LEU A 238 -3.97 1.90 -5.22
C LEU A 238 -3.77 2.14 -6.71
N SER A 239 -3.49 3.39 -7.03
CA SER A 239 -3.21 3.85 -8.40
C SER A 239 -2.14 4.93 -8.39
N LYS A 240 -1.54 5.17 -9.56
CA LYS A 240 -0.61 6.28 -9.72
C LYS A 240 -1.36 7.60 -9.56
N VAL A 241 -0.76 8.54 -8.85
CA VAL A 241 -1.30 9.90 -8.76
C VAL A 241 -1.38 10.54 -10.14
N ILE A 242 -2.56 11.06 -10.46
CA ILE A 242 -2.79 11.88 -11.65
C ILE A 242 -2.73 13.34 -11.20
N TRP A 243 -1.69 14.04 -11.65
CA TRP A 243 -1.46 15.45 -11.29
C TRP A 243 -2.22 16.38 -12.25
N ASP A 244 -3.07 17.26 -11.72
CA ASP A 244 -3.79 18.26 -12.52
C ASP A 244 -2.94 19.53 -12.70
N LYS A 245 -1.95 19.46 -13.60
CA LYS A 245 -1.13 20.62 -13.96
C LYS A 245 -1.92 21.78 -14.58
N LYS A 246 -3.14 21.53 -15.07
CA LYS A 246 -4.00 22.56 -15.64
C LYS A 246 -4.77 23.33 -14.56
N ALA A 247 -4.81 22.84 -13.32
CA ALA A 247 -5.45 23.52 -12.20
C ALA A 247 -4.88 24.92 -11.99
N PHE A 248 -3.55 25.07 -12.07
CA PHE A 248 -2.89 26.37 -11.90
C PHE A 248 -3.27 27.38 -12.98
N GLN A 249 -3.43 26.93 -14.23
CA GLN A 249 -3.84 27.79 -15.33
C GLN A 249 -5.25 28.37 -15.14
N LYS A 250 -6.14 27.59 -14.49
CA LYS A 250 -7.52 28.00 -14.18
C LYS A 250 -7.61 29.01 -13.03
N LEU A 251 -6.55 29.22 -12.25
CA LEU A 251 -6.54 30.21 -11.18
C LEU A 251 -6.73 31.62 -11.75
N VAL A 252 -7.51 32.44 -11.07
CA VAL A 252 -7.72 33.85 -11.44
C VAL A 252 -6.57 34.68 -10.83
N LEU A 253 -5.37 34.51 -11.38
CA LEU A 253 -4.17 35.28 -11.06
C LEU A 253 -3.67 36.00 -12.31
N GLU A 254 -3.03 37.16 -12.14
CA GLU A 254 -2.36 37.86 -13.22
C GLU A 254 -1.31 36.97 -13.88
N GLN A 255 -1.20 37.03 -15.22
CA GLN A 255 -0.29 36.15 -15.97
C GLN A 255 1.16 36.29 -15.52
N LYS A 256 1.62 37.52 -15.25
CA LYS A 256 2.99 37.77 -14.75
C LYS A 256 3.27 37.05 -13.43
N THR A 257 2.30 37.00 -12.52
CA THR A 257 2.43 36.31 -11.23
C THR A 257 2.46 34.79 -11.43
N LYS A 258 1.66 34.27 -12.36
CA LYS A 258 1.70 32.85 -12.74
C LYS A 258 3.07 32.47 -13.30
N ASP A 259 3.58 33.26 -14.24
CA ASP A 259 4.89 33.04 -14.88
C ASP A 259 6.02 33.06 -13.85
N LEU A 260 5.97 33.98 -12.88
CA LEU A 260 6.95 34.06 -11.79
C LEU A 260 6.91 32.81 -10.90
N ILE A 261 5.72 32.39 -10.47
CA ILE A 261 5.57 31.21 -9.60
C ILE A 261 6.05 29.95 -10.34
N GLU A 262 5.68 29.78 -11.61
CA GLU A 262 6.15 28.66 -12.43
C GLU A 262 7.69 28.67 -12.56
N ALA A 263 8.29 29.83 -12.84
CA ALA A 263 9.74 29.97 -12.92
C ALA A 263 10.43 29.59 -11.60
N LEU A 264 9.89 30.01 -10.45
CA LEU A 264 10.41 29.67 -9.13
C LEU A 264 10.33 28.16 -8.85
N ILE A 265 9.20 27.52 -9.19
CA ILE A 265 9.03 26.07 -9.02
C ILE A 265 10.00 25.29 -9.92
N VAL A 266 10.13 25.68 -11.19
CA VAL A 266 11.05 25.01 -12.13
C VAL A 266 12.50 25.18 -11.70
N SER A 267 12.89 26.38 -11.25
CA SER A 267 14.22 26.64 -10.70
C SER A 267 14.48 25.77 -9.47
N GLN A 268 13.51 25.65 -8.57
CA GLN A 268 13.63 24.85 -7.36
C GLN A 268 13.79 23.35 -7.66
N ILE A 269 12.96 22.79 -8.55
CA ILE A 269 13.06 21.38 -8.97
C ILE A 269 14.40 21.11 -9.67
N SER A 270 14.89 22.07 -10.45
CA SER A 270 16.19 21.95 -11.11
C SER A 270 17.35 22.02 -10.11
N ALA A 271 17.23 22.91 -9.12
CA ALA A 271 18.21 23.06 -8.05
C ALA A 271 18.31 21.76 -7.22
N GLU A 272 17.19 21.16 -6.82
CA GLU A 272 17.14 19.87 -6.10
C GLU A 272 17.83 18.74 -6.88
N LYS A 273 17.66 18.68 -8.20
CA LYS A 273 18.36 17.69 -9.05
C LYS A 273 19.86 17.96 -9.17
N SER A 274 20.27 19.22 -9.07
CA SER A 274 21.67 19.64 -9.20
C SER A 274 22.45 19.60 -7.89
N THR A 275 21.78 19.68 -6.73
CA THR A 275 22.41 19.63 -5.41
C THR A 275 23.02 18.27 -5.07
N ASP A 276 22.72 17.22 -5.85
CA ASP A 276 23.45 15.94 -5.79
C ASP A 276 24.95 16.09 -6.16
N LEU A 277 25.37 17.23 -6.73
CA LEU A 277 26.77 17.52 -7.10
C LEU A 277 27.48 18.54 -6.19
N ILE A 278 26.76 19.35 -5.40
CA ILE A 278 27.35 20.41 -4.55
C ILE A 278 26.53 20.56 -3.26
N SER A 279 27.07 20.08 -2.13
CA SER A 279 26.51 20.24 -0.79
C SER A 279 26.73 21.66 -0.24
N GLY A 280 25.71 22.27 0.38
CA GLY A 280 25.89 23.43 1.27
C GLY A 280 25.22 24.75 0.90
N LYS A 281 24.10 24.77 0.17
CA LYS A 281 23.28 25.99 0.02
C LYS A 281 21.78 25.66 0.13
N GLY A 282 21.14 26.22 1.16
CA GLY A 282 19.73 26.06 1.45
C GLY A 282 18.83 26.55 0.30
N ASN A 283 18.37 25.62 -0.52
CA ASN A 283 17.40 25.86 -1.60
C ASN A 283 15.98 25.71 -1.06
N GLY A 284 15.61 26.48 -0.05
CA GLY A 284 14.22 26.53 0.44
C GLY A 284 13.44 27.57 -0.36
N LEU A 285 12.33 27.19 -1.01
CA LEU A 285 11.39 28.14 -1.61
C LEU A 285 10.24 28.41 -0.63
N ILE A 286 10.13 29.65 -0.17
CA ILE A 286 9.00 30.11 0.65
C ILE A 286 8.17 31.09 -0.18
N LEU A 287 6.87 30.81 -0.28
CA LEU A 287 5.90 31.66 -0.95
C LEU A 287 4.90 32.19 0.07
N LEU A 288 4.82 33.53 0.19
CA LEU A 288 3.81 34.19 1.02
C LEU A 288 2.67 34.68 0.13
N LEU A 289 1.47 34.14 0.33
CA LEU A 289 0.26 34.53 -0.39
C LEU A 289 -0.62 35.44 0.48
N HIS A 290 -0.68 36.73 0.17
CA HIS A 290 -1.50 37.71 0.88
C HIS A 290 -2.73 38.13 0.05
N GLY A 291 -3.82 38.48 0.73
CA GLY A 291 -5.08 38.90 0.10
C GLY A 291 -6.29 38.72 1.01
N GLY A 292 -7.44 39.26 0.62
CA GLY A 292 -8.70 39.10 1.37
C GLY A 292 -9.17 37.63 1.47
N PRO A 293 -10.18 37.33 2.28
CA PRO A 293 -10.81 36.01 2.30
C PRO A 293 -11.42 35.69 0.92
N GLY A 294 -11.32 34.43 0.49
CA GLY A 294 -11.89 33.98 -0.78
C GLY A 294 -11.06 34.29 -2.04
N THR A 295 -9.87 34.88 -1.93
CA THR A 295 -8.99 35.16 -3.10
C THR A 295 -8.23 33.94 -3.63
N GLY A 296 -8.61 32.72 -3.21
CA GLY A 296 -8.03 31.48 -3.73
C GLY A 296 -6.63 31.15 -3.24
N LYS A 297 -6.13 31.72 -2.13
CA LYS A 297 -4.79 31.45 -1.56
C LYS A 297 -4.51 29.94 -1.39
N ASN A 298 -5.46 29.22 -0.81
CA ASN A 298 -5.33 27.77 -0.61
C ASN A 298 -5.37 26.99 -1.92
N LEU A 299 -6.17 27.45 -2.89
CA LEU A 299 -6.24 26.87 -4.25
C LEU A 299 -4.93 27.10 -5.02
N THR A 300 -4.28 28.25 -4.81
CA THR A 300 -2.95 28.53 -5.36
C THR A 300 -1.92 27.56 -4.82
N ALA A 301 -1.89 27.33 -3.50
CA ALA A 301 -0.97 26.38 -2.88
C ALA A 301 -1.21 24.93 -3.36
N GLU A 302 -2.47 24.50 -3.47
CA GLU A 302 -2.82 23.20 -4.08
C GLU A 302 -2.30 23.09 -5.50
N SER A 303 -2.53 24.11 -6.32
CA SER A 303 -2.11 24.11 -7.72
C SER A 303 -0.58 24.13 -7.88
N VAL A 304 0.15 24.79 -6.98
CA VAL A 304 1.62 24.75 -6.91
C VAL A 304 2.10 23.32 -6.64
N ALA A 305 1.47 22.61 -5.70
CA ALA A 305 1.79 21.21 -5.42
C ALA A 305 1.51 20.28 -6.62
N GLU A 306 0.42 20.54 -7.37
CA GLU A 306 0.11 19.80 -8.61
C GLU A 306 1.15 20.01 -9.72
N ILE A 307 1.61 21.25 -9.94
CA ILE A 307 2.67 21.55 -10.92
C ILE A 307 3.98 20.88 -10.50
N ALA A 308 4.32 21.00 -9.22
CA ALA A 308 5.56 20.46 -8.68
C ALA A 308 5.57 18.92 -8.60
N GLU A 309 4.42 18.27 -8.80
CA GLU A 309 4.21 16.83 -8.59
C GLU A 309 4.65 16.38 -7.19
N LYS A 310 4.37 17.22 -6.19
CA LYS A 310 4.73 16.99 -4.80
C LYS A 310 3.47 16.87 -3.94
N PRO A 311 3.47 16.01 -2.90
CA PRO A 311 2.36 15.96 -1.96
C PRO A 311 2.13 17.33 -1.31
N LEU A 312 0.88 17.66 -0.96
CA LEU A 312 0.55 18.84 -0.15
C LEU A 312 0.31 18.41 1.29
N TYR A 313 1.05 18.98 2.23
CA TYR A 313 0.87 18.78 3.66
C TYR A 313 0.31 20.06 4.28
N ARG A 314 -0.91 19.99 4.79
CA ARG A 314 -1.59 21.13 5.41
C ARG A 314 -1.36 21.16 6.90
N VAL A 315 -1.00 22.33 7.41
CA VAL A 315 -0.82 22.61 8.83
C VAL A 315 -1.72 23.79 9.18
N THR A 316 -2.54 23.61 10.22
CA THR A 316 -3.39 24.68 10.76
C THR A 316 -2.92 25.06 12.16
N CYS A 317 -3.35 26.23 12.65
CA CYS A 317 -3.01 26.70 13.98
C CYS A 317 -3.44 25.76 15.11
N GLY A 318 -4.54 25.02 14.91
CA GLY A 318 -5.00 24.01 15.87
C GLY A 318 -4.07 22.80 16.01
N ASP A 319 -3.14 22.61 15.07
CA ASP A 319 -2.28 21.43 15.03
C ASP A 319 -0.92 21.62 15.69
N ILE A 320 -0.46 22.87 15.74
CA ILE A 320 0.90 23.22 16.16
C ILE A 320 0.99 23.32 17.70
N GLY A 321 -0.13 23.65 18.36
CA GLY A 321 -0.18 23.93 19.79
C GLY A 321 -0.03 25.42 20.10
N LEU A 322 -0.11 25.76 21.39
CA LEU A 322 -0.03 27.14 21.88
C LEU A 322 1.24 27.42 22.70
N GLU A 323 1.95 26.37 23.13
CA GLU A 323 3.20 26.51 23.88
C GLU A 323 4.41 26.40 22.95
N PRO A 324 5.45 27.25 23.11
CA PRO A 324 6.61 27.30 22.21
C PRO A 324 7.32 25.95 22.00
N GLU A 325 7.41 25.13 23.04
CA GLU A 325 8.06 23.82 22.98
C GLU A 325 7.28 22.83 22.11
N GLU A 326 5.95 22.84 22.19
CA GLU A 326 5.06 22.00 21.36
C GLU A 326 5.20 22.40 19.88
N VAL A 327 5.25 23.72 19.63
CA VAL A 327 5.41 24.29 18.29
C VAL A 327 6.74 23.88 17.67
N GLU A 328 7.84 23.99 18.44
CA GLU A 328 9.17 23.58 17.98
C GLU A 328 9.22 22.09 17.64
N GLN A 329 8.73 21.23 18.54
CA GLN A 329 8.72 19.79 18.34
C GLN A 329 7.87 19.39 17.13
N TYR A 330 6.69 20.00 16.99
CA TYR A 330 5.80 19.73 15.87
C TYR A 330 6.41 20.18 14.54
N LEU A 331 6.93 21.40 14.46
CA LEU A 331 7.56 21.92 13.24
C LEU A 331 8.81 21.13 12.85
N ASN A 332 9.66 20.76 13.82
CA ASN A 332 10.82 19.89 13.55
C ASN A 332 10.39 18.54 13.00
N SER A 333 9.32 17.94 13.54
CA SER A 333 8.79 16.67 13.06
C SER A 333 8.22 16.78 11.65
N VAL A 334 7.42 17.83 11.39
CA VAL A 334 6.84 18.11 10.07
C VAL A 334 7.95 18.37 9.05
N LEU A 335 8.85 19.33 9.30
CA LEU A 335 9.94 19.65 8.38
C LEU A 335 10.90 18.48 8.18
N GLY A 336 11.14 17.67 9.22
CA GLY A 336 11.88 16.41 9.11
C GLY A 336 11.22 15.44 8.13
N LEU A 337 9.91 15.21 8.26
CA LEU A 337 9.14 14.45 7.27
C LEU A 337 9.14 15.13 5.89
N GLY A 338 9.18 16.46 5.84
CA GLY A 338 9.28 17.26 4.61
C GLY A 338 10.56 16.97 3.83
N LYS A 339 11.71 16.88 4.52
CA LYS A 339 12.99 16.48 3.91
C LYS A 339 12.94 15.05 3.36
N ILE A 340 12.27 14.16 4.08
CA ILE A 340 12.14 12.76 3.70
C ILE A 340 11.20 12.62 2.48
N TRP A 341 9.99 13.15 2.55
CA TRP A 341 8.95 12.95 1.55
C TRP A 341 8.93 13.98 0.42
N SER A 342 9.74 15.04 0.52
CA SER A 342 9.81 16.13 -0.47
C SER A 342 8.43 16.69 -0.83
N TYR A 343 7.64 17.08 0.19
CA TYR A 343 6.30 17.63 0.01
C TYR A 343 6.27 19.17 0.13
N VAL A 344 5.18 19.77 -0.33
CA VAL A 344 4.87 21.20 -0.15
C VAL A 344 4.12 21.38 1.18
N VAL A 345 4.63 22.21 2.07
CA VAL A 345 3.95 22.58 3.32
C VAL A 345 3.04 23.78 3.02
N LEU A 346 1.74 23.65 3.32
CA LEU A 346 0.83 24.79 3.41
C LEU A 346 0.54 25.07 4.87
N LEU A 347 0.96 26.23 5.33
CA LEU A 347 0.58 26.76 6.63
C LEU A 347 -0.65 27.65 6.41
N ASP A 348 -1.80 27.22 6.93
CA ASP A 348 -3.04 27.99 6.88
C ASP A 348 -3.20 28.86 8.13
N GLU A 349 -3.86 30.00 7.98
CA GLU A 349 -4.17 30.95 9.09
C GLU A 349 -2.95 31.42 9.92
N THR A 350 -1.78 31.55 9.28
CA THR A 350 -0.52 31.91 9.95
C THR A 350 -0.50 33.30 10.59
N ASN A 351 -1.50 34.16 10.34
CA ASN A 351 -1.63 35.47 10.96
C ASN A 351 -1.74 35.39 12.49
N VAL A 352 -2.22 34.26 13.04
CA VAL A 352 -2.23 34.03 14.49
C VAL A 352 -0.80 33.99 15.05
N PHE A 353 0.15 33.45 14.29
CA PHE A 353 1.56 33.31 14.69
C PHE A 353 2.50 34.40 14.16
N LEU A 354 2.12 35.11 13.09
CA LEU A 354 2.98 36.09 12.41
C LEU A 354 2.57 37.56 12.66
N GLU A 355 1.74 37.82 13.66
CA GLU A 355 1.33 39.19 14.04
C GLU A 355 2.50 40.01 14.62
N GLU A 356 2.41 41.33 14.51
CA GLU A 356 3.46 42.27 14.94
C GLU A 356 3.78 42.08 16.43
N ARG A 357 5.07 42.06 16.77
CA ARG A 357 5.53 41.83 18.15
C ARG A 357 4.94 42.89 19.08
N SER A 358 4.11 42.47 20.02
CA SER A 358 3.65 43.34 21.11
C SER A 358 4.56 43.17 22.32
N MET A 359 4.94 44.27 22.96
CA MET A 359 5.72 44.27 24.22
C MET A 359 4.98 43.57 25.37
N SER A 360 3.67 43.34 25.25
CA SER A 360 2.84 42.75 26.30
C SER A 360 2.65 41.23 26.21
N ASP A 361 3.04 40.58 25.11
CA ASP A 361 2.74 39.16 24.89
C ASP A 361 4.00 38.31 24.64
N VAL A 362 4.66 37.95 25.75
CA VAL A 362 5.92 37.20 25.76
C VAL A 362 5.76 35.80 25.16
N LYS A 363 4.63 35.12 25.42
CA LYS A 363 4.35 33.78 24.87
C LYS A 363 4.24 33.84 23.34
N ARG A 364 3.53 34.83 22.81
CA ARG A 364 3.36 34.99 21.36
C ARG A 364 4.66 35.42 20.66
N ASN A 365 5.47 36.27 21.28
CA ASN A 365 6.79 36.63 20.76
C ASN A 365 7.76 35.42 20.74
N ALA A 366 7.62 34.49 21.69
CA ALA A 366 8.36 33.24 21.70
C ALA A 366 7.94 32.34 20.53
N LEU A 367 6.64 32.23 20.23
CA LEU A 367 6.12 31.47 19.08
C LEU A 367 6.67 32.00 17.74
N VAL A 368 6.65 33.32 17.53
CA VAL A 368 7.25 33.96 16.35
C VAL A 368 8.74 33.62 16.25
N SER A 369 9.46 33.66 17.38
CA SER A 369 10.90 33.41 17.42
C SER A 369 11.25 31.94 17.17
N VAL A 370 10.46 31.00 17.70
CA VAL A 370 10.60 29.56 17.42
C VAL A 370 10.31 29.27 15.95
N PHE A 371 9.28 29.89 15.38
CA PHE A 371 8.97 29.76 13.96
C PHE A 371 10.15 30.21 13.10
N PHE A 372 10.72 31.38 13.35
CA PHE A 372 11.91 31.83 12.61
C PHE A 372 13.15 30.96 12.91
N CYS A 373 13.38 30.53 14.14
CA CYS A 373 14.55 29.73 14.55
C CYS A 373 14.55 28.35 13.89
N VAL A 374 13.44 27.62 13.97
CA VAL A 374 13.30 26.28 13.38
C VAL A 374 13.47 26.35 11.87
N TYR A 375 12.84 27.32 11.21
CA TYR A 375 12.97 27.48 9.76
C TYR A 375 14.40 27.87 9.37
N TRP A 376 15.02 28.83 10.08
CA TRP A 376 16.37 29.31 9.80
C TRP A 376 17.42 28.21 9.99
N ASN A 377 17.38 27.47 11.09
CA ASN A 377 18.28 26.34 11.35
C ASN A 377 18.10 25.22 10.31
N THR A 378 16.86 24.94 9.91
CA THR A 378 16.58 23.92 8.87
C THR A 378 17.19 24.30 7.52
N THR A 379 17.29 25.59 7.19
CA THR A 379 17.95 26.12 5.97
C THR A 379 19.47 26.28 6.06
N MET A 380 20.06 26.33 7.26
CA MET A 380 21.51 26.55 7.45
C MET A 380 22.32 25.30 7.82
N GLU A 381 21.71 24.28 8.44
CA GLU A 381 22.41 23.02 8.79
C GLU A 381 22.41 21.95 7.67
N SER A 382 22.10 22.34 6.42
CA SER A 382 22.12 21.45 5.23
C SER A 382 22.97 22.06 4.11
#